data_AF-A0A9J9HH59-F1
#
_entry.id   AF-A0A9J9HH59-F1
#
_cell.length_a   1.000
_cell.length_b   1.000
_cell.length_c   1.000
_cell.angle_alpha   90.00
_cell.angle_beta   90.00
_cell.angle_gamma   90.00
#
_symmetry.space_group_name_H-M   'P 1'
#
loop_
_entity.id
_entity.type
_entity.pdbx_description
1 polymer ?
#
loop_
_entity_poly.entity_id
_entity_poly.type
_entity_poly.pdbx_seq_one_letter_code
_entity_poly.pdbx_strand_id
1 'polypeptide(L)'
;MRILSYNPGHDGAFAYIEDGRLAFSIEAEKGSRFRHSSLSVPDAFDALAELPAAPDVLCKGGWWPGDAPRDGELMADYRGSDPDQVIFGKRAFLGRTIDFFSSSHERSHLLCAFGMSESPIRN
;
A
#
# COMPACT_ATOMS: atom_id res chain seq x y z
N MET A 1 2.25 5.83 -14.92
CA MET A 1 2.81 5.59 -13.58
C MET A 1 2.18 4.36 -12.99
N ARG A 2 3.02 3.46 -12.45
CA ARG A 2 2.66 2.17 -11.88
C ARG A 2 2.95 2.16 -10.40
N ILE A 3 1.91 1.99 -9.59
CA ILE A 3 2.01 2.00 -8.13
C ILE A 3 1.56 0.65 -7.62
N LEU A 4 2.45 -0.05 -6.92
CA LEU A 4 2.07 -1.19 -6.09
C LEU A 4 1.91 -0.72 -4.66
N SER A 5 0.71 -0.86 -4.08
CA SER A 5 0.41 -0.46 -2.71
C SER A 5 0.02 -1.66 -1.86
N TYR A 6 0.30 -1.60 -0.56
CA TYR A 6 -0.09 -2.66 0.36
C TYR A 6 -0.42 -2.18 1.78
N ASN A 7 -1.42 -2.83 2.37
CA ASN A 7 -1.71 -2.81 3.80
C ASN A 7 -1.20 -4.13 4.41
N PRO A 8 -0.20 -4.13 5.30
CA PRO A 8 0.39 -5.37 5.82
C PRO A 8 -0.37 -5.98 7.00
N GLY A 9 -1.20 -5.19 7.69
CA GLY A 9 -1.80 -5.55 8.98
C GLY A 9 -3.16 -6.22 8.87
N HIS A 10 -4.05 -5.93 9.82
CA HIS A 10 -5.45 -6.34 9.77
C HIS A 10 -6.10 -5.86 8.47
N ASP A 11 -6.89 -6.72 7.84
CA ASP A 11 -7.42 -6.53 6.48
C ASP A 11 -6.30 -6.31 5.45
N GLY A 12 -5.35 -7.23 5.45
CA GLY A 12 -4.18 -7.17 4.58
C GLY A 12 -4.57 -7.23 3.10
N ALA A 13 -4.03 -6.31 2.31
CA ALA A 13 -4.36 -6.21 0.90
C ALA A 13 -3.22 -5.62 0.07
N PHE A 14 -3.14 -6.04 -1.19
CA PHE A 14 -2.39 -5.37 -2.25
C PHE A 14 -3.34 -4.68 -3.21
N ALA A 15 -2.96 -3.51 -3.71
CA ALA A 15 -3.63 -2.85 -4.83
C ALA A 15 -2.60 -2.31 -5.80
N TYR A 16 -2.83 -2.56 -7.10
CA TYR A 16 -1.98 -2.08 -8.17
C TYR A 16 -2.74 -1.08 -9.04
N ILE A 17 -2.16 0.11 -9.19
CA ILE A 17 -2.71 1.21 -9.98
C ILE A 17 -1.77 1.47 -11.15
N GLU A 18 -2.33 1.50 -12.35
CA GLU A 18 -1.62 1.85 -13.57
C GLU A 18 -2.33 3.02 -14.25
N ASP A 19 -1.60 4.11 -14.46
CA ASP A 19 -2.08 5.33 -15.11
C ASP A 19 -3.39 5.87 -14.53
N GLY A 20 -3.48 5.84 -13.20
CA GLY A 20 -4.63 6.33 -12.45
C GLY A 20 -5.83 5.39 -12.45
N ARG A 21 -5.68 4.16 -12.94
CA ARG A 21 -6.74 3.13 -12.96
C ARG A 21 -6.35 1.96 -12.06
N LEU A 22 -7.30 1.47 -11.25
CA LEU A 22 -7.12 0.23 -10.50
C LEU A 22 -7.05 -0.94 -11.49
N ALA A 23 -5.92 -1.62 -11.52
CA ALA A 23 -5.70 -2.80 -12.35
C ALA A 23 -6.08 -4.08 -11.58
N PHE A 24 -5.66 -4.22 -10.32
CA PHE A 24 -6.12 -5.29 -9.43
C PHE A 24 -6.10 -4.89 -7.95
N SER A 25 -6.88 -5.62 -7.15
CA SER A 25 -6.85 -5.60 -5.69
C SER A 25 -6.95 -7.04 -5.16
N ILE A 26 -5.98 -7.45 -4.34
CA ILE A 26 -5.91 -8.80 -3.74
C ILE A 26 -6.04 -8.64 -2.24
N GLU A 27 -7.06 -9.24 -1.66
CA GLU A 27 -7.37 -9.18 -0.23
C GLU A 27 -7.06 -10.53 0.44
N ALA A 28 -6.20 -10.53 1.46
CA ALA A 28 -5.75 -11.74 2.14
C ALA A 28 -6.90 -12.57 2.71
N GLU A 29 -7.97 -11.92 3.20
CA GLU A 29 -9.13 -12.65 3.74
C GLU A 29 -9.89 -13.46 2.68
N LYS A 30 -9.86 -13.06 1.40
CA LYS A 30 -10.54 -13.77 0.31
C LYS A 30 -9.79 -15.03 -0.09
N GLY A 31 -8.45 -14.99 -0.08
CA GLY A 31 -7.61 -16.14 -0.35
C GLY A 31 -7.52 -17.12 0.83
N SER A 32 -7.39 -16.58 2.05
CA SER A 32 -7.19 -17.38 3.27
C SER A 32 -8.48 -17.93 3.91
N ARG A 33 -9.64 -17.33 3.61
CA ARG A 33 -10.95 -17.59 4.23
C ARG A 33 -11.04 -17.24 5.72
N PHE A 34 -10.03 -16.56 6.26
CA PHE A 34 -10.07 -16.00 7.60
C PHE A 34 -10.33 -14.50 7.52
N ARG A 35 -11.29 -14.02 8.32
CA ARG A 35 -11.61 -12.59 8.40
C ARG A 35 -10.42 -11.83 8.98
N HIS A 36 -10.15 -10.64 8.46
CA HIS A 36 -9.10 -9.74 8.96
C HIS A 36 -7.67 -10.25 8.84
N SER A 37 -7.45 -11.22 7.96
CA SER A 37 -6.12 -11.77 7.70
C SER A 37 -5.11 -10.68 7.33
N SER A 38 -3.91 -10.79 7.89
CA SER A 38 -2.74 -10.05 7.41
C SER A 38 -2.20 -10.66 6.13
N LEU A 39 -1.41 -9.87 5.40
CA LEU A 39 -0.73 -10.36 4.19
C LEU A 39 0.21 -11.51 4.53
N SER A 40 0.14 -12.55 3.73
CA SER A 40 1.02 -13.71 3.78
C SER A 40 2.00 -13.71 2.60
N VAL A 41 3.00 -14.59 2.66
CA VAL A 41 3.96 -14.78 1.56
C VAL A 41 3.27 -15.21 0.26
N PRO A 42 2.30 -16.15 0.25
CA PRO A 42 1.50 -16.44 -0.93
C PRO A 42 0.83 -15.21 -1.56
N ASP A 43 0.19 -14.35 -0.76
CA ASP A 43 -0.46 -13.13 -1.29
C ASP A 43 0.54 -12.22 -2.02
N ALA A 44 1.78 -12.15 -1.52
CA ALA A 44 2.84 -11.39 -2.17
C ALA A 44 3.27 -12.01 -3.50
N PHE A 45 3.37 -13.34 -3.59
CA PHE A 45 3.67 -14.02 -4.86
C PHE A 45 2.53 -13.87 -5.86
N ASP A 46 1.27 -13.96 -5.43
CA ASP A 46 0.11 -13.74 -6.29
C ASP A 46 0.13 -12.31 -6.84
N ALA A 47 0.35 -11.30 -5.98
CA ALA A 47 0.47 -9.91 -6.42
C ALA A 47 1.63 -9.70 -7.40
N LEU A 48 2.80 -10.31 -7.15
CA LEU A 48 3.96 -10.23 -8.04
C LEU A 48 3.73 -10.92 -9.39
N ALA A 49 2.96 -12.01 -9.42
CA ALA A 49 2.64 -12.73 -10.65
C ALA A 49 1.73 -11.94 -11.59
N GLU A 50 0.87 -11.08 -11.03
CA GLU A 50 -0.03 -10.20 -11.77
C GLU A 50 0.66 -8.93 -12.31
N LEU A 51 1.89 -8.62 -11.88
CA LEU A 51 2.58 -7.42 -12.33
C LEU A 51 3.08 -7.57 -13.78
N PRO A 52 2.64 -6.70 -14.72
CA PRO A 52 3.14 -6.73 -16.09
C PRO A 52 4.61 -6.27 -16.17
N ALA A 53 5.07 -5.51 -15.18
CA ALA A 53 6.44 -5.03 -15.03
C ALA A 53 6.67 -4.52 -13.60
N ALA A 54 7.94 -4.25 -13.24
CA ALA A 54 8.26 -3.63 -11.96
C ALA A 54 7.53 -2.28 -11.79
N PRO A 55 6.96 -1.99 -10.59
CA PRO A 55 6.28 -0.73 -10.32
C PRO A 55 7.28 0.42 -10.28
N ASP A 56 6.80 1.63 -10.51
CA ASP A 56 7.59 2.85 -10.37
C ASP A 56 7.67 3.26 -8.87
N VAL A 57 6.60 3.00 -8.12
CA VAL A 57 6.46 3.32 -6.70
C VAL A 57 5.93 2.11 -5.91
N LEU A 58 6.56 1.82 -4.77
CA LEU A 58 6.03 0.95 -3.74
C LEU A 58 5.43 1.79 -2.61
N CYS A 59 4.14 1.59 -2.35
CA CYS A 59 3.39 2.32 -1.33
C CYS A 59 3.03 1.42 -0.15
N LYS A 60 3.33 1.84 1.07
CA LYS A 60 2.95 1.12 2.30
C LYS A 60 1.95 1.95 3.11
N GLY A 61 0.77 1.38 3.37
CA GLY A 61 -0.19 1.98 4.29
C GLY A 61 0.37 2.03 5.71
N GLY A 62 0.17 3.15 6.39
CA GLY A 62 0.47 3.29 7.81
C GLY A 62 -0.38 2.34 8.65
N TRP A 63 0.10 2.00 9.84
CA TRP A 63 -0.60 1.08 10.73
C TRP A 63 -0.30 1.38 12.20
N TRP A 64 -1.15 0.87 13.09
CA TRP A 64 -0.91 0.95 14.52
C TRP A 64 0.30 0.07 14.86
N PRO A 65 1.31 0.56 15.60
CA PRO A 65 2.52 -0.21 15.89
C PRO A 65 2.26 -1.58 16.55
N GLY A 66 1.14 -1.75 17.26
CA GLY A 66 0.81 -3.01 17.96
C GLY A 66 1.82 -3.35 19.05
N ASP A 67 1.74 -4.58 19.58
CA ASP A 67 2.63 -5.08 20.65
C ASP A 67 3.94 -5.71 20.13
N ALA A 68 4.17 -5.74 18.81
CA ALA A 68 5.33 -6.38 18.20
C ALA A 68 6.26 -5.34 17.56
N PRO A 69 7.56 -5.29 17.93
CA PRO A 69 8.54 -4.45 17.24
C PRO A 69 8.64 -4.89 15.78
N ARG A 70 8.23 -4.04 14.85
CA ARG A 70 8.56 -4.20 13.43
C ARG A 70 9.88 -3.50 13.18
N ASP A 71 10.96 -4.09 13.69
CA ASP A 71 12.31 -3.55 13.58
C ASP A 71 12.67 -3.25 12.11
N GLY A 72 13.02 -2.00 11.82
CA GLY A 72 13.65 -1.57 10.57
C GLY A 72 12.73 -1.15 9.42
N GLU A 73 11.41 -1.30 9.52
CA GLU A 73 10.50 -0.84 8.45
C GLU A 73 10.09 0.63 8.61
N LEU A 74 10.55 1.50 7.71
CA LEU A 74 9.97 2.84 7.53
C LEU A 74 8.48 2.70 7.20
N MET A 75 7.62 3.06 8.15
CA MET A 75 6.17 3.01 8.05
C MET A 75 5.59 4.26 8.69
N ALA A 76 4.62 4.88 8.03
CA ALA A 76 3.86 5.96 8.63
C ALA A 76 2.95 5.44 9.77
N ASP A 77 2.59 6.31 10.69
CA ASP A 77 1.78 5.95 11.86
C ASP A 77 0.32 5.63 11.49
N TYR A 78 -0.48 5.18 12.44
CA TYR A 78 -1.92 4.99 12.26
C TYR A 78 -2.66 6.32 12.07
N ARG A 79 -2.35 7.31 12.91
CA ARG A 79 -3.10 8.57 12.98
C ARG A 79 -2.44 9.71 12.23
N GLY A 80 -3.24 10.74 11.95
CA GLY A 80 -2.78 12.03 11.45
C GLY A 80 -3.00 12.18 9.95
N SER A 81 -3.16 13.41 9.48
CA SER A 81 -3.39 13.73 8.07
C SER A 81 -2.41 14.76 7.53
N ASP A 82 -1.42 15.14 8.34
CA ASP A 82 -0.48 16.19 8.02
C ASP A 82 0.47 15.73 6.90
N PRO A 83 0.64 16.53 5.83
CA PRO A 83 1.64 16.26 4.80
C PRO A 83 3.05 16.01 5.36
N ASP A 84 3.42 16.61 6.48
CA ASP A 84 4.76 16.47 7.06
C ASP A 84 5.01 15.09 7.69
N GLN A 85 3.96 14.27 7.83
CA GLN A 85 4.01 12.92 8.40
C GLN A 85 4.13 11.81 7.34
N VAL A 86 4.17 12.17 6.05
CA VAL A 86 4.39 11.19 4.99
C VAL A 86 5.87 10.87 4.88
N ILE A 87 6.17 9.63 4.50
CA ILE A 87 7.53 9.14 4.36
C ILE A 87 7.82 8.93 2.89
N PHE A 88 8.93 9.49 2.42
CA PHE A 88 9.49 9.23 1.10
C PHE A 88 10.82 8.49 1.23
N GLY A 89 11.14 7.68 0.23
CA GLY A 89 12.44 7.02 0.15
C GLY A 89 12.65 6.30 -1.17
N LYS A 90 13.73 5.53 -1.23
CA LYS A 90 14.02 4.61 -2.33
C LYS A 90 14.08 3.17 -1.81
N ARG A 91 13.73 2.20 -2.65
CA ARG A 91 13.81 0.76 -2.33
C ARG A 91 14.33 -0.03 -3.52
N ALA A 92 15.04 -1.13 -3.24
CA ALA A 92 15.35 -2.11 -4.26
C ALA A 92 14.11 -3.01 -4.49
N PHE A 93 13.75 -3.21 -5.75
CA PHE A 93 12.65 -4.08 -6.15
C PHE A 93 13.02 -4.77 -7.47
N LEU A 94 13.14 -6.10 -7.45
CA LEU A 94 13.50 -6.93 -8.61
C LEU A 94 14.69 -6.39 -9.43
N GLY A 95 15.77 -6.02 -8.73
CA GLY A 95 17.01 -5.52 -9.35
C GLY A 95 16.96 -4.06 -9.81
N ARG A 96 15.88 -3.33 -9.52
CA ARG A 96 15.72 -1.90 -9.83
C ARG A 96 15.63 -1.09 -8.54
N THR A 97 16.02 0.18 -8.59
CA THR A 97 15.71 1.14 -7.52
C THR A 97 14.42 1.86 -7.88
N ILE A 98 13.41 1.76 -7.01
CA ILE A 98 12.07 2.35 -7.17
C ILE A 98 11.80 3.37 -6.06
N ASP A 99 10.80 4.21 -6.28
CA ASP A 99 10.32 5.13 -5.24
C ASP A 99 9.55 4.38 -4.16
N PHE A 100 9.65 4.90 -2.93
CA PHE A 100 8.90 4.41 -1.78
C PHE A 100 8.11 5.54 -1.16
N PHE A 101 6.85 5.26 -0.85
CA PHE A 101 5.95 6.19 -0.19
C PHE A 101 5.20 5.49 0.96
N SER A 102 5.04 6.17 2.08
CA SER A 102 4.14 5.73 3.14
C SER A 102 3.40 6.92 3.72
N SER A 103 2.12 6.73 4.02
CA SER A 103 1.25 7.73 4.65
C SER A 103 0.41 7.06 5.70
N SER A 104 -0.12 7.83 6.64
CA SER A 104 -0.85 7.27 7.77
C SER A 104 -2.06 6.43 7.33
N HIS A 105 -2.54 5.56 8.23
CA HIS A 105 -3.73 4.76 7.97
C HIS A 105 -4.95 5.65 7.68
N GLU A 106 -5.21 6.64 8.53
CA GLU A 106 -6.35 7.56 8.38
C GLU A 106 -6.28 8.37 7.07
N ARG A 107 -5.10 8.92 6.74
CA ARG A 107 -4.92 9.68 5.49
C ARG A 107 -5.08 8.81 4.26
N SER A 108 -4.67 7.55 4.32
CA SER A 108 -4.84 6.60 3.23
C SER A 108 -6.33 6.36 2.92
N HIS A 109 -7.19 6.28 3.95
CA HIS A 109 -8.66 6.23 3.75
C HIS A 109 -9.20 7.49 3.08
N LEU A 110 -8.82 8.67 3.57
CA LEU A 110 -9.27 9.95 3.01
C LEU A 110 -8.88 10.09 1.53
N LEU A 111 -7.62 9.78 1.21
CA LEU A 111 -7.11 9.89 -0.16
C LEU A 111 -7.65 8.80 -1.08
N CYS A 112 -7.88 7.59 -0.59
CA CYS A 112 -8.52 6.54 -1.36
C CYS A 112 -9.94 6.95 -1.75
N ALA A 113 -10.74 7.44 -0.78
CA ALA A 113 -12.08 7.94 -1.04
C ALA A 113 -12.08 9.10 -2.03
N PHE A 114 -11.14 10.05 -1.87
CA PHE A 114 -10.98 11.16 -2.81
C PHE A 114 -10.58 10.69 -4.22
N GLY A 115 -9.59 9.80 -4.33
CA GLY A 115 -9.07 9.30 -5.60
C GLY A 115 -10.05 8.41 -6.38
N MET A 116 -11.02 7.78 -5.70
CA MET A 116 -12.11 7.03 -6.33
C MET A 116 -13.35 7.90 -6.63
N SER A 117 -13.40 9.14 -6.14
CA SER A 117 -14.52 10.03 -6.37
C SER A 117 -14.47 10.66 -7.77
N GLU A 118 -15.63 11.03 -8.32
CA GLU A 118 -15.73 11.82 -9.55
C GLU A 118 -15.43 13.32 -9.31
N SER A 119 -15.03 13.70 -8.09
CA SER A 119 -14.78 15.09 -7.75
C SER A 119 -13.57 15.60 -8.52
N PRO A 120 -13.69 16.72 -9.26
CA PRO A 120 -12.56 17.28 -9.98
C PRO A 120 -11.46 17.68 -9.00
N ILE A 121 -10.22 17.31 -9.31
CA ILE A 121 -9.04 17.89 -8.67
C ILE A 121 -9.04 19.36 -9.05
N ARG A 122 -9.37 20.24 -8.10
CA ARG A 122 -9.21 21.69 -8.32
C ARG A 122 -7.70 21.96 -8.34
N ASN A 123 -7.17 22.22 -9.53
CA ASN A 123 -5.82 22.74 -9.73
C ASN A 123 -5.67 24.14 -9.15
#